data_AF-A0A6P0TEW5-F1
#
_entry.id   AF-A0A6P0TEW5-F1
#
_cell.length_a   1.000
_cell.length_b   1.000
_cell.length_c   1.000
_cell.angle_alpha   90.00
_cell.angle_beta   90.00
_cell.angle_gamma   90.00
#
_symmetry.space_group_name_H-M   'P 1'
#
loop_
_entity.id
_entity.type
_entity.pdbx_description
1 polymer ?
#
loop_
_entity_poly.entity_id
_entity_poly.type
_entity_poly.pdbx_seq_one_letter_code
_entity_poly.pdbx_strand_id
1 'polypeptide(L)'
;SRELVDPDSIDIGFHLPGFSHRFQSRSILVQIRLCGDRELTAQPDPDNALDSRAIGTEIAGFDHRGKQWQLSTIDRWQVEGNASPSSDIQDKLRRFCRHVFELFNGPHPSSQTSQS
;
A
#
# COMPACT_ATOMS: atom_id res chain seq x y z
N SER A 1 -18.16 -20.48 3.57
CA SER A 1 -18.41 -19.21 4.26
C SER A 1 -17.52 -18.16 3.62
N ARG A 2 -18.07 -16.97 3.36
CA ARG A 2 -17.39 -15.87 2.65
C ARG A 2 -16.76 -14.98 3.71
N GLU A 3 -15.62 -15.42 4.22
CA GLU A 3 -14.91 -14.80 5.35
C GLU A 3 -13.43 -15.11 5.15
N LEU A 4 -12.75 -14.30 4.32
CA LEU A 4 -11.32 -14.46 4.00
C LEU A 4 -10.68 -13.15 3.50
N VAL A 5 -11.36 -12.02 3.66
CA VAL A 5 -10.80 -10.70 3.39
C VAL A 5 -10.69 -10.04 4.75
N ASP A 6 -9.46 -9.78 5.18
CA ASP A 6 -9.21 -8.98 6.37
C ASP A 6 -9.78 -7.57 6.11
N PRO A 7 -10.81 -7.12 6.86
CA PRO A 7 -11.43 -5.81 6.64
C PRO A 7 -10.44 -4.66 6.83
N ASP A 8 -9.35 -4.90 7.55
CA ASP A 8 -8.31 -3.93 7.87
C ASP A 8 -7.13 -4.02 6.89
N SER A 9 -7.29 -4.68 5.73
CA SER A 9 -6.26 -4.64 4.70
C SER A 9 -6.79 -4.71 3.26
N ILE A 10 -5.99 -4.15 2.34
CA ILE A 10 -6.20 -4.23 0.90
C ILE A 10 -5.00 -4.95 0.28
N ASP A 11 -5.27 -6.08 -0.37
CA ASP A 11 -4.26 -6.87 -1.09
C ASP A 11 -4.37 -6.65 -2.61
N ILE A 12 -3.22 -6.43 -3.27
CA ILE A 12 -3.11 -6.24 -4.71
C ILE A 12 -1.99 -7.11 -5.26
N GLY A 13 -2.27 -7.89 -6.30
CA GLY A 13 -1.30 -8.74 -6.98
C GLY A 13 -1.04 -8.33 -8.42
N PHE A 14 0.23 -8.13 -8.77
CA PHE A 14 0.68 -7.89 -10.14
C PHE A 14 1.45 -9.10 -10.66
N HIS A 15 1.05 -9.60 -11.82
CA HIS A 15 1.74 -10.67 -12.53
C HIS A 15 2.51 -10.09 -13.72
N LEU A 16 3.78 -10.44 -13.83
CA LEU A 16 4.64 -10.00 -14.93
C LEU A 16 4.71 -11.11 -16.00
N PRO A 17 4.89 -10.75 -17.28
CA PRO A 17 5.12 -11.73 -18.33
C PRO A 17 6.53 -12.34 -18.16
N GLY A 18 6.63 -13.39 -17.35
CA GLY A 18 7.90 -14.05 -17.05
C GLY A 18 8.68 -13.37 -15.91
N PHE A 19 10.01 -13.49 -15.94
CA PHE A 19 10.89 -12.85 -14.95
C PHE A 19 11.32 -11.47 -15.44
N SER A 20 11.17 -10.47 -14.59
CA SER A 20 11.64 -9.12 -14.87
C SER A 20 12.96 -8.85 -14.17
N HIS A 21 14.00 -8.58 -14.96
CA HIS A 21 15.31 -8.19 -14.43
C HIS A 21 15.29 -6.83 -13.72
N ARG A 22 14.35 -5.93 -14.05
CA ARG A 22 14.23 -4.64 -13.34
C ARG A 22 13.57 -4.78 -11.98
N PHE A 23 12.56 -5.63 -11.89
CA PHE A 23 11.87 -5.91 -10.62
C PHE A 23 12.48 -7.08 -9.85
N GLN A 24 13.46 -7.80 -10.41
CA GLN A 24 14.03 -9.03 -9.85
C GLN A 24 12.96 -10.02 -9.31
N SER A 25 11.86 -10.16 -10.05
CA SER A 25 10.69 -10.97 -9.65
C SER A 25 9.82 -11.30 -10.87
N ARG A 26 8.88 -12.23 -10.67
CA ARG A 26 7.81 -12.61 -11.61
C ARG A 26 6.44 -12.06 -11.22
N SER A 27 6.28 -11.74 -9.94
CA SER A 27 5.05 -11.20 -9.39
C SER A 27 5.37 -10.26 -8.24
N ILE A 28 4.50 -9.28 -8.03
CA ILE A 28 4.59 -8.31 -6.96
C ILE A 28 3.28 -8.37 -6.18
N LEU A 29 3.38 -8.54 -4.87
CA LEU A 29 2.24 -8.44 -3.95
C LEU A 29 2.37 -7.14 -3.17
N VAL A 30 1.26 -6.45 -2.99
CA VAL A 30 1.12 -5.24 -2.19
C VAL A 30 0.05 -5.50 -1.16
N GLN A 31 0.35 -5.23 0.10
CA GLN A 31 -0.63 -5.22 1.18
C GLN A 31 -0.65 -3.83 1.82
N ILE A 32 -1.82 -3.20 1.86
CA ILE A 32 -2.04 -1.93 2.55
C ILE A 32 -2.80 -2.27 3.83
N ARG A 33 -2.25 -1.91 4.98
CA ARG A 33 -2.90 -2.06 6.28
C ARG A 33 -3.67 -0.80 6.61
N LEU A 34 -4.93 -0.97 6.95
CA LEU A 34 -5.86 0.06 7.33
C LEU A 34 -6.14 -0.02 8.84
N CYS A 35 -6.56 1.10 9.42
CA CYS A 35 -7.07 1.15 10.78
C CYS A 35 -8.35 1.97 10.77
N GLY A 36 -9.44 1.40 11.29
CA GLY A 36 -10.73 2.07 11.40
C GLY A 36 -10.69 3.23 12.40
N ASP A 37 -11.20 4.40 12.01
CA ASP A 37 -11.19 5.61 12.83
C ASP A 37 -12.16 5.56 14.02
N ARG A 38 -12.98 4.51 14.16
CA ARG A 38 -13.99 4.39 15.23
C ARG A 38 -13.39 4.31 16.64
N GLU A 39 -12.13 3.91 16.79
CA GLU A 39 -11.46 3.77 18.09
C GLU A 39 -10.46 4.89 18.41
N LEU A 40 -10.01 5.66 17.40
CA LEU A 40 -8.93 6.65 17.56
C LEU A 40 -9.36 8.12 17.47
N THR A 41 -10.52 8.44 16.90
CA THR A 41 -11.01 9.83 16.83
C THR A 41 -12.25 10.02 17.69
N ALA A 42 -12.20 10.98 18.63
CA ALA A 42 -13.33 11.33 19.50
C ALA A 42 -14.52 11.95 18.73
N GLN A 43 -14.30 12.34 17.46
CA GLN A 43 -15.32 12.82 16.55
C GLN A 43 -15.09 12.19 15.16
N PRO A 44 -16.02 11.33 14.68
CA PRO A 44 -16.03 10.93 13.28
C PRO A 44 -16.33 12.16 12.42
N ASP A 45 -15.51 12.38 11.39
CA ASP A 45 -15.76 13.43 10.39
C ASP A 45 -16.85 12.93 9.44
N PRO A 46 -18.07 13.51 9.45
CA PRO A 46 -19.19 13.03 8.65
C PRO A 46 -18.96 13.15 7.13
N ASP A 47 -17.96 13.92 6.70
CA ASP A 47 -17.61 14.10 5.28
C ASP A 47 -16.46 13.18 4.83
N ASN A 48 -15.85 12.41 5.74
CA ASN A 48 -14.76 11.51 5.41
C ASN A 48 -15.31 10.11 5.05
N ALA A 49 -15.58 9.89 3.76
CA ALA A 49 -16.11 8.61 3.25
C ALA A 49 -15.15 7.41 3.42
N LEU A 50 -13.89 7.64 3.81
CA LEU A 50 -12.96 6.59 4.21
C LEU A 50 -12.79 6.66 5.73
N ASP A 51 -13.63 5.92 6.46
CA ASP A 51 -13.52 5.67 7.91
C ASP A 51 -12.24 4.87 8.28
N SER A 52 -11.24 4.80 7.40
CA SER A 52 -10.08 3.93 7.50
C SER A 52 -8.83 4.63 6.99
N ARG A 53 -7.85 4.81 7.87
CA ARG A 53 -6.53 5.39 7.55
C ARG A 53 -5.53 4.31 7.20
N ALA A 54 -4.64 4.56 6.25
CA ALA A 54 -3.51 3.68 6.00
C ALA A 54 -2.46 3.84 7.11
N ILE A 55 -2.10 2.72 7.76
CA ILE A 55 -1.08 2.65 8.81
C ILE A 55 0.20 1.96 8.35
N GLY A 56 0.15 1.27 7.21
CA GLY A 56 1.31 0.58 6.66
C GLY A 56 1.08 0.09 5.24
N THR A 57 2.17 -0.04 4.47
CA THR A 57 2.18 -0.69 3.17
C THR A 57 3.38 -1.62 3.10
N GLU A 58 3.13 -2.86 2.71
CA GLU A 58 4.15 -3.87 2.43
C GLU A 58 4.09 -4.22 0.95
N ILE A 59 5.25 -4.23 0.30
CA ILE A 59 5.40 -4.65 -1.10
C ILE A 59 6.45 -5.74 -1.16
N ALA A 60 6.15 -6.87 -1.80
CA ALA A 60 7.08 -7.97 -1.93
C ALA A 60 7.12 -8.52 -3.35
N GLY A 61 8.34 -8.78 -3.83
CA GLY A 61 8.60 -9.44 -5.11
C GLY A 61 8.85 -10.92 -4.93
N PHE A 62 8.25 -11.75 -5.78
CA PHE A 62 8.36 -13.21 -5.74
C PHE A 62 8.86 -13.78 -7.07
N ASP A 63 9.63 -14.85 -6.99
CA ASP A 63 9.93 -15.73 -8.12
C ASP A 63 9.59 -17.20 -7.76
N HIS A 64 10.04 -18.16 -8.57
CA HIS A 64 9.79 -19.59 -8.33
C HIS A 64 10.43 -20.13 -7.03
N ARG A 65 11.39 -19.41 -6.45
CA ARG A 65 12.05 -19.71 -5.17
C ARG A 65 11.36 -19.03 -3.99
N GLY A 66 10.27 -18.30 -4.21
CA GLY A 66 9.52 -17.56 -3.20
C GLY A 66 9.89 -16.08 -3.13
N LYS A 67 9.76 -15.47 -1.95
CA LYS A 67 9.99 -14.04 -1.72
C LYS A 67 11.46 -13.69 -1.95
N GLN A 68 11.72 -12.80 -2.90
CA GLN A 68 13.08 -12.36 -3.25
C GLN A 68 13.45 -11.05 -2.56
N TRP A 69 12.49 -10.15 -2.40
CA TRP A 69 12.67 -8.87 -1.73
C TRP A 69 11.36 -8.36 -1.16
N GLN A 70 11.48 -7.45 -0.20
CA GLN A 70 10.37 -6.69 0.37
C GLN A 70 10.73 -5.21 0.56
N LEU A 71 9.73 -4.35 0.53
CA LEU A 71 9.74 -2.97 0.96
C LEU A 71 8.60 -2.80 1.96
N SER A 72 8.91 -2.33 3.16
CA SER A 72 7.91 -2.01 4.18
C SER A 72 7.97 -0.53 4.54
N THR A 73 6.82 0.10 4.68
CA THR A 73 6.70 1.44 5.26
C THR A 73 6.65 1.44 6.78
N ILE A 74 6.70 0.26 7.40
CA ILE A 74 6.92 0.08 8.83
C ILE A 74 8.43 -0.13 8.99
N ASP A 75 9.07 0.67 9.85
CA ASP A 75 10.54 0.74 10.03
C ASP A 75 11.29 1.55 8.95
N ARG A 76 12.20 0.95 8.18
CA ARG A 76 13.27 1.67 7.47
C ARG A 76 12.96 2.17 6.07
N TRP A 77 11.84 1.80 5.44
CA TRP A 77 11.49 2.17 4.06
C TRP A 77 12.58 1.78 3.03
N GLN A 78 13.25 0.65 3.30
CA GLN A 78 14.31 0.10 2.47
C GLN A 78 13.85 -1.19 1.81
N VAL A 79 14.48 -1.50 0.67
CA VAL A 79 14.29 -2.79 0.03
C VAL A 79 15.29 -3.77 0.63
N GLU A 80 14.77 -4.89 1.13
CA GLU A 80 15.55 -5.93 1.79
C GLU A 80 15.27 -7.29 1.15
N GLY A 81 16.27 -8.15 1.05
CA GLY A 81 16.11 -9.50 0.52
C GLY A 81 17.36 -10.06 -0.17
N ASN A 82 17.17 -11.19 -0.86
CA ASN A 82 18.22 -11.90 -1.60
C ASN A 82 18.53 -11.25 -2.96
N ALA A 83 17.60 -10.44 -3.46
CA ALA A 83 17.76 -9.63 -4.66
C ALA A 83 17.22 -8.22 -4.40
N SER A 84 17.41 -7.30 -5.34
CA SER A 84 16.85 -5.96 -5.23
C SER A 84 16.43 -5.44 -6.61
N PRO A 85 15.25 -4.80 -6.75
CA PRO A 85 14.89 -4.10 -7.96
C PRO A 85 15.93 -3.03 -8.32
N SER A 86 15.97 -2.62 -9.59
CA SER A 86 16.80 -1.49 -10.02
C SER A 86 16.43 -0.22 -9.25
N SER A 87 17.38 0.69 -9.08
CA SER A 87 17.20 1.91 -8.28
C SER A 87 15.97 2.73 -8.71
N ASP A 88 15.74 2.88 -10.02
CA ASP A 88 14.58 3.58 -10.57
C ASP A 88 13.24 2.93 -10.18
N ILE A 89 13.21 1.59 -10.06
CA ILE A 89 12.04 0.85 -9.61
C ILE A 89 11.85 1.03 -8.11
N GLN A 90 12.92 1.01 -7.31
CA GLN A 90 12.81 1.27 -5.88
C GLN A 90 12.21 2.65 -5.61
N ASP A 91 12.62 3.67 -6.36
CA ASP A 91 12.07 5.03 -6.22
C ASP A 91 10.59 5.10 -6.60
N LYS A 92 10.18 4.38 -7.65
CA LYS A 92 8.77 4.24 -8.03
C LYS A 92 7.96 3.53 -6.96
N LEU A 93 8.49 2.47 -6.35
CA LEU A 93 7.82 1.74 -5.26
C LEU A 93 7.66 2.62 -4.01
N ARG A 94 8.68 3.39 -3.64
CA ARG A 94 8.58 4.37 -2.54
C ARG A 94 7.57 5.47 -2.85
N ARG A 95 7.52 5.94 -4.10
CA ARG A 95 6.52 6.92 -4.54
C ARG A 95 5.11 6.35 -4.50
N PHE A 96 4.94 5.11 -4.95
CA PHE A 96 3.67 4.39 -4.82
C PHE A 96 3.21 4.34 -3.36
N CYS A 97 4.09 3.99 -2.42
CA CYS A 97 3.78 3.99 -1.00
C CYS A 97 3.29 5.38 -0.53
N ARG A 98 3.99 6.46 -0.90
CA ARG A 98 3.55 7.83 -0.57
C ARG A 98 2.16 8.15 -1.13
N HIS A 99 1.89 7.81 -2.38
CA HIS A 99 0.57 8.03 -2.96
C HIS A 99 -0.53 7.22 -2.25
N VAL A 100 -0.23 6.02 -1.75
CA VAL A 100 -1.17 5.25 -0.91
C VAL A 100 -1.49 6.05 0.36
N PHE A 101 -0.47 6.53 1.08
CA PHE A 101 -0.70 7.36 2.27
C PHE A 101 -1.45 8.66 1.96
N GLU A 102 -1.13 9.33 0.85
CA GLU A 102 -1.85 10.54 0.41
C GLU A 102 -3.33 10.24 0.08
N LEU A 103 -3.62 9.07 -0.49
CA LEU A 103 -4.98 8.68 -0.83
C LEU A 103 -5.85 8.41 0.41
N PHE A 104 -5.33 7.70 1.40
CA PHE A 104 -6.09 7.29 2.59
C PHE A 104 -6.00 8.28 3.76
N ASN A 105 -4.96 9.11 3.80
CA ASN A 105 -4.70 10.02 4.93
C ASN A 105 -4.62 11.49 4.49
N GLY A 106 -4.69 11.77 3.19
CA GLY A 106 -4.69 13.14 2.66
C GLY A 106 -6.02 13.87 2.92
N PRO A 107 -6.03 15.20 2.81
CA PRO A 107 -7.25 15.98 2.94
C PRO A 107 -8.23 15.56 1.84
N HIS A 108 -9.39 15.05 2.23
CA HIS A 108 -10.49 14.91 1.30
C HIS A 108 -10.89 16.32 0.83
N PRO A 109 -11.05 16.56 -0.48
CA PRO A 109 -11.57 17.82 -0.96
C PRO A 109 -13.00 17.95 -0.45
N SER A 110 -13.17 18.68 0.65
CA SER A 110 -14.46 19.09 1.19
C SER A 110 -15.28 19.68 0.05
N SER A 111 -16.47 19.10 -0.19
CA SER A 111 -17.46 19.55 -1.14
C SER A 111 -17.55 21.08 -1.12
N GLN A 112 -17.29 21.70 -2.27
CA GLN A 112 -17.40 23.15 -2.43
C GLN A 112 -18.77 23.62 -1.94
N THR A 113 -18.78 24.36 -0.84
CA THR A 113 -19.93 25.14 -0.40
C THR A 113 -20.31 26.09 -1.54
N SER A 114 -21.44 25.80 -2.19
CA SER A 114 -22.16 26.79 -2.97
C SER A 114 -22.59 27.89 -1.99
N GLN A 115 -21.92 29.05 -2.01
CA GLN A 115 -22.51 30.27 -1.46
C GLN A 115 -23.15 31.04 -2.60
N SER A 116 -24.43 31.31 -2.35
CA SER A 116 -25.42 32.02 -3.14
C SER A 116 -25.18 33.53 -3.14
#